data_AF-A0A2G5UIG6-F1
#
_entry.id   AF-A0A2G5UIG6-F1
#
_cell.length_a   1.000
_cell.length_b   1.000
_cell.length_c   1.000
_cell.angle_alpha   90.00
_cell.angle_beta   90.00
_cell.angle_gamma   90.00
#
_symmetry.space_group_name_H-M   'P 1'
#
loop_
_entity.id
_entity.type
_entity.pdbx_description
1 polymer ?
#
loop_
_entity_poly.entity_id
_entity_poly.type
_entity_poly.pdbx_seq_one_letter_code
_entity_poly.pdbx_strand_id
1 'polypeptide(L)'
;MRYWRHRMNFYFNDVLLAPNGPLGTLTHFFYRVGYQHRGTHNVHCVLWTSDRPDEDFIDARLTARIPNETEEEELHKIVVQNQMHWKKHSKTCQRKVKIRGRFTTTRCRFGFPRPMLRRTFVFGNKNRRYSIPGVTRRTYFIARQASKVND
;
A
#
# COMPACT_ATOMS: atom_id res chain seq x y z
N MET A 1 13.77 -12.45 -15.14
CA MET A 1 14.30 -11.11 -14.74
C MET A 1 14.35 -10.09 -15.88
N ARG A 2 14.63 -10.47 -17.15
CA ARG A 2 14.83 -9.53 -18.27
C ARG A 2 13.68 -8.52 -18.51
N TYR A 3 12.43 -8.96 -18.38
CA TYR A 3 11.25 -8.09 -18.58
C TYR A 3 10.92 -7.19 -17.40
N TRP A 4 11.42 -7.47 -16.19
CA TRP A 4 11.08 -6.67 -15.03
C TRP A 4 11.62 -5.25 -15.17
N ARG A 5 12.89 -5.10 -15.53
CA ARG A 5 13.50 -3.77 -15.74
C ARG A 5 12.79 -2.99 -16.84
N HIS A 6 12.45 -3.68 -17.93
CA HIS A 6 11.72 -3.05 -19.04
C HIS A 6 10.33 -2.57 -18.62
N ARG A 7 9.55 -3.41 -17.92
CA ARG A 7 8.24 -3.02 -17.39
C ARG A 7 8.33 -1.90 -16.35
N MET A 8 9.34 -1.91 -15.49
CA MET A 8 9.54 -0.84 -14.51
C MET A 8 9.91 0.47 -15.19
N ASN A 9 10.79 0.44 -16.20
CA ASN A 9 11.14 1.64 -16.96
C ASN A 9 9.91 2.21 -17.67
N PHE A 10 9.11 1.36 -18.32
CA PHE A 10 7.88 1.78 -18.97
C PHE A 10 6.89 2.37 -17.95
N TYR A 11 6.66 1.68 -16.83
CA TYR A 11 5.78 2.19 -15.79
C TYR A 11 6.24 3.54 -15.22
N PHE A 12 7.55 3.73 -15.01
CA PHE A 12 8.06 5.01 -14.54
C PHE A 12 7.92 6.10 -15.60
N ASN A 13 8.39 5.86 -16.82
CA ASN A 13 8.44 6.90 -17.86
C ASN A 13 7.06 7.25 -18.41
N ASP A 14 6.24 6.22 -18.70
CA ASP A 14 4.98 6.38 -19.43
C ASP A 14 3.77 6.55 -18.49
N VAL A 15 3.90 6.19 -17.21
CA VAL A 15 2.80 6.35 -16.22
C VAL A 15 3.14 7.36 -15.15
N LEU A 16 4.24 7.16 -14.40
CA LEU A 16 4.54 8.02 -13.24
C LEU A 16 5.07 9.42 -13.63
N LEU A 17 5.98 9.47 -14.61
CA LEU A 17 6.64 10.69 -15.08
C LEU A 17 5.90 11.36 -16.24
N ALA A 18 4.78 10.79 -16.68
CA ALA A 18 3.94 11.41 -17.69
C ALA A 18 3.46 12.79 -17.22
N PRO A 19 3.34 13.78 -18.13
CA PRO A 19 2.73 15.07 -17.80
C PRO A 19 1.33 14.87 -17.21
N ASN A 20 1.04 15.48 -16.06
CA ASN A 20 -0.21 15.28 -15.32
C ASN A 20 -0.53 13.80 -15.01
N GLY A 21 0.50 13.01 -14.70
CA GLY A 21 0.35 11.61 -14.29
C GLY A 21 -0.55 11.41 -13.06
N PRO A 22 -0.80 10.15 -12.66
CA PRO A 22 -1.77 9.81 -11.62
C PRO A 22 -1.42 10.41 -10.25
N LEU A 23 -0.16 10.77 -10.03
CA LEU A 23 0.34 11.40 -8.80
C LEU A 23 0.70 12.88 -9.01
N GLY A 24 0.24 13.52 -10.09
CA GLY A 24 0.59 14.89 -10.46
C GLY A 24 1.99 14.98 -11.10
N THR A 25 2.50 16.20 -11.25
CA THR A 25 3.81 16.44 -11.86
C THR A 25 4.92 16.09 -10.89
N LEU A 26 5.67 15.02 -11.19
CA LEU A 26 6.84 14.58 -10.44
C LEU A 26 8.08 15.39 -10.86
N THR A 27 8.75 16.01 -9.89
CA THR A 27 9.99 16.79 -10.13
C THR A 27 11.24 15.97 -9.89
N HIS A 28 11.20 15.07 -8.90
CA HIS A 28 12.31 14.20 -8.54
C HIS A 28 11.77 12.83 -8.14
N PHE A 29 12.59 11.81 -8.32
CA PHE A 29 12.31 10.48 -7.81
C PHE A 29 13.61 9.77 -7.42
N PHE A 30 13.50 8.90 -6.43
CA PHE A 30 14.54 7.97 -6.05
C PHE A 30 13.90 6.61 -5.90
N TYR A 31 14.54 5.57 -6.43
CA TYR A 31 14.12 4.21 -6.11
C TYR A 31 15.30 3.26 -5.99
N ARG A 32 15.10 2.22 -5.20
CA ARG A 32 16.00 1.07 -5.12
C ARG A 32 15.25 -0.22 -5.31
N VAL A 33 15.92 -1.21 -5.90
CA VAL A 33 15.37 -2.55 -6.07
C VAL A 33 15.78 -3.41 -4.88
N GLY A 34 14.80 -3.86 -4.12
CA GLY A 34 14.98 -4.81 -3.03
C GLY A 34 14.90 -6.24 -3.55
N TYR A 35 15.85 -7.07 -3.12
CA TYR A 35 15.77 -8.51 -3.28
C TYR A 35 15.25 -9.09 -1.96
N GLN A 36 13.97 -9.44 -1.91
CA GLN A 36 13.47 -10.21 -0.79
C GLN A 36 13.96 -11.65 -0.92
N HIS A 37 14.48 -12.23 0.16
CA HIS A 37 14.93 -13.64 0.21
C HIS A 37 13.84 -14.65 -0.21
N ARG A 38 12.58 -14.21 -0.34
CA ARG A 38 11.44 -14.99 -0.82
C ARG A 38 10.49 -14.10 -1.63
N GLY A 39 10.81 -13.81 -2.90
CA GLY A 39 9.83 -13.17 -3.77
C GLY A 39 10.37 -12.50 -5.03
N THR A 40 9.43 -11.93 -5.77
CA THR A 40 9.66 -11.04 -6.92
C THR A 40 10.33 -9.74 -6.45
N HIS A 41 11.18 -9.15 -7.29
CA HIS A 41 11.82 -7.85 -7.04
C HIS A 41 10.78 -6.81 -6.64
N ASN A 42 11.03 -6.12 -5.53
CA ASN A 42 10.17 -5.03 -5.07
C ASN A 42 10.91 -3.71 -5.18
N VAL A 43 10.20 -2.66 -5.61
CA VAL A 43 10.76 -1.31 -5.65
C VAL A 43 10.40 -0.59 -4.36
N HIS A 44 11.41 -0.02 -3.71
CA HIS A 44 11.19 1.03 -2.71
C HIS A 44 11.44 2.36 -3.41
N CYS A 45 10.42 3.20 -3.52
CA CYS A 45 10.52 4.51 -4.18
C CYS A 45 10.12 5.66 -3.24
N VAL A 46 10.70 6.82 -3.51
CA VAL A 46 10.32 8.12 -3.00
C VAL A 46 10.10 9.01 -4.22
N LEU A 47 8.91 9.61 -4.30
CA LEU A 47 8.48 10.46 -5.40
C LEU A 47 8.21 11.86 -4.84
N TRP A 48 8.77 12.89 -5.47
CA TRP A 48 8.53 14.29 -5.12
C TRP A 48 7.64 14.93 -6.16
N THR A 49 6.48 15.39 -5.73
CA THR A 49 5.54 16.17 -6.53
C THR A 49 5.94 17.65 -6.48
N SER A 50 5.64 18.39 -7.55
CA SER A 50 5.78 19.85 -7.61
C SER A 50 4.98 20.53 -6.49
N ASP A 51 3.73 20.10 -6.33
CA ASP A 51 2.85 20.60 -5.28
C ASP A 51 2.80 19.65 -4.09
N ARG A 52 2.58 20.19 -2.89
CA ARG A 52 2.28 19.38 -1.71
C ARG A 52 0.87 18.80 -1.88
N PRO A 53 0.69 17.47 -1.88
CA PRO A 53 -0.64 16.88 -1.98
C PRO A 53 -1.45 17.22 -0.72
N ASP A 54 -2.66 17.72 -0.92
CA ASP A 54 -3.67 17.91 0.13
C ASP A 54 -4.53 16.63 0.29
N GLU A 55 -5.51 16.68 1.20
CA GLU A 55 -6.37 15.53 1.50
C GLU A 55 -7.25 15.14 0.31
N ASP A 56 -7.84 16.13 -0.37
CA ASP A 56 -8.70 15.90 -1.53
C ASP A 56 -7.93 15.32 -2.71
N PHE A 57 -6.70 15.78 -2.95
CA PHE A 57 -5.80 15.21 -3.94
C PHE A 57 -5.52 13.73 -3.68
N ILE A 58 -5.24 13.38 -2.41
CA ILE A 58 -4.96 12.00 -1.99
C ILE A 58 -6.21 11.15 -2.18
N ASP A 59 -7.37 11.58 -1.69
CA ASP A 59 -8.60 10.79 -1.73
C ASP A 59 -9.11 10.57 -3.16
N ALA A 60 -8.91 11.55 -4.04
CA ALA A 60 -9.29 11.43 -5.45
C ALA A 60 -8.42 10.44 -6.25
N ARG A 61 -7.16 10.22 -5.85
CA ARG A 61 -6.16 9.51 -6.67
C ARG A 61 -5.64 8.21 -6.05
N LEU A 62 -5.67 8.10 -4.73
CA LEU A 62 -5.17 6.95 -3.98
C LEU A 62 -6.31 6.27 -3.26
N THR A 63 -6.75 5.14 -3.80
CA THR A 63 -7.80 4.33 -3.20
C THR A 63 -7.36 2.90 -2.98
N ALA A 64 -7.84 2.31 -1.90
CA ALA A 64 -7.76 0.87 -1.62
C ALA A 64 -9.16 0.23 -1.62
N ARG A 65 -10.16 0.90 -2.21
CA ARG A 65 -11.51 0.33 -2.36
C ARG A 65 -11.49 -0.85 -3.32
N ILE A 66 -12.42 -1.77 -3.12
CA ILE A 66 -12.71 -2.80 -4.13
C ILE A 66 -13.60 -2.12 -5.19
N PRO A 67 -13.23 -2.16 -6.49
CA PRO A 67 -14.05 -1.61 -7.57
C PRO A 67 -15.43 -2.26 -7.66
N ASN A 68 -16.43 -1.56 -8.20
CA ASN A 68 -17.79 -2.11 -8.34
C ASN A 68 -17.78 -3.30 -9.33
N GLU A 69 -18.41 -4.42 -8.98
CA GLU A 69 -18.39 -5.64 -9.82
C GLU A 69 -19.09 -5.45 -11.18
N THR A 70 -20.09 -4.56 -11.25
CA THR A 70 -20.92 -4.32 -12.42
C THR A 70 -20.51 -3.06 -13.18
N GLU A 71 -20.29 -1.94 -12.49
CA GLU A 71 -19.95 -0.67 -13.14
C GLU A 71 -18.48 -0.60 -13.57
N GLU A 72 -17.59 -1.33 -12.88
CA GLU A 72 -16.14 -1.30 -13.11
C GLU A 72 -15.58 -2.72 -13.29
N GLU A 73 -16.29 -3.56 -14.06
CA GLU A 73 -16.04 -5.01 -14.16
C GLU A 73 -14.57 -5.35 -14.47
N GLU A 74 -13.94 -4.66 -15.43
CA GLU A 74 -12.54 -4.91 -15.80
C GLU A 74 -11.58 -4.59 -14.64
N LEU A 75 -11.72 -3.39 -14.05
CA LEU A 75 -10.89 -2.96 -12.93
C LEU A 75 -11.11 -3.88 -11.71
N HIS A 76 -12.35 -4.27 -11.44
CA HIS A 76 -12.71 -5.21 -10.40
C HIS A 76 -11.98 -6.54 -10.59
N LYS A 77 -12.02 -7.12 -11.79
CA LYS A 77 -11.29 -8.37 -12.13
C LYS A 77 -9.79 -8.23 -11.87
N ILE A 78 -9.17 -7.14 -12.35
CA ILE A 78 -7.73 -6.91 -12.19
C ILE A 78 -7.34 -6.80 -10.71
N VAL A 79 -8.08 -6.01 -9.92
CA VAL A 79 -7.80 -5.78 -8.50
C VAL A 79 -7.99 -7.08 -7.69
N VAL A 80 -9.09 -7.79 -7.89
CA VAL A 80 -9.40 -9.04 -7.20
C VAL A 80 -8.37 -10.13 -7.50
N GLN A 81 -7.88 -10.20 -8.73
CA GLN A 81 -6.90 -11.21 -9.14
C GLN A 81 -5.47 -10.88 -8.70
N ASN A 82 -5.06 -9.61 -8.81
CA ASN A 82 -3.64 -9.23 -8.74
C ASN A 82 -3.25 -8.42 -7.50
N GLN A 83 -4.20 -7.76 -6.83
CA GLN A 83 -3.92 -6.85 -5.72
C GLN A 83 -4.49 -7.31 -4.38
N MET A 84 -5.28 -8.39 -4.35
CA MET A 84 -5.76 -8.97 -3.11
C MET A 84 -4.81 -10.02 -2.55
N HIS A 85 -4.78 -10.10 -1.22
CA HIS A 85 -4.18 -11.24 -0.55
C HIS A 85 -4.88 -12.53 -1.00
N TRP A 86 -4.10 -13.55 -1.35
CA TRP A 86 -4.65 -14.77 -1.94
C TRP A 86 -5.65 -15.45 -0.98
N LYS A 87 -6.88 -15.67 -1.48
CA LYS A 87 -7.95 -16.42 -0.79
C LYS A 87 -7.46 -17.79 -0.28
N LYS A 88 -6.62 -18.47 -1.06
CA LYS A 88 -5.99 -19.74 -0.69
C LYS A 88 -4.65 -19.44 -0.01
N HIS A 89 -4.65 -19.38 1.32
CA HIS A 89 -3.43 -19.15 2.08
C HIS A 89 -2.44 -20.31 1.91
N SER A 90 -1.18 -19.99 1.58
CA SER A 90 -0.08 -20.97 1.59
C SER A 90 0.26 -21.41 3.03
N LYS A 91 0.99 -22.53 3.17
CA LYS A 91 1.48 -23.02 4.48
C LYS A 91 2.29 -21.96 5.25
N THR A 92 3.06 -21.12 4.55
CA THR A 92 3.85 -20.03 5.17
C THR A 92 3.00 -18.83 5.56
N CYS A 93 1.88 -18.63 4.85
CA CYS A 93 0.90 -17.60 5.14
C CYS A 93 0.00 -17.97 6.32
N GLN A 94 -0.24 -19.27 6.55
CA GLN A 94 -1.05 -19.76 7.66
C GLN A 94 -0.25 -19.82 8.97
N ARG A 95 -0.92 -19.54 10.09
CA ARG A 95 -0.40 -19.73 11.44
C ARG A 95 -1.48 -20.37 12.31
N LYS A 96 -1.11 -21.43 13.03
CA LYS A 96 -1.97 -22.02 14.07
C LYS A 96 -2.07 -21.08 15.26
N VAL A 97 -3.28 -20.84 15.74
CA VAL A 97 -3.58 -19.94 16.86
C VAL A 97 -4.47 -20.67 17.84
N LYS A 98 -4.11 -20.64 19.13
CA LYS A 98 -4.97 -21.13 20.21
C LYS A 98 -5.95 -20.02 20.62
N ILE A 99 -7.25 -20.31 20.58
CA ILE A 99 -8.31 -19.43 21.07
C ILE A 99 -8.67 -19.88 22.48
N ARG A 100 -8.53 -18.96 23.45
CA ARG A 100 -8.86 -19.17 24.87
C ARG A 100 -8.22 -20.44 25.47
N GLY A 101 -7.04 -20.80 25.01
CA GLY A 101 -6.29 -21.98 25.48
C GLY A 101 -6.87 -23.36 25.11
N ARG A 102 -8.08 -23.44 24.56
CA ARG A 102 -8.80 -24.71 24.34
C ARG A 102 -8.86 -25.13 22.87
N PHE A 103 -9.10 -24.19 21.96
CA PHE A 103 -9.36 -24.50 20.55
C PHE A 103 -8.20 -24.04 19.66
N THR A 104 -7.70 -24.92 18.79
CA THR A 104 -6.68 -24.56 17.80
C THR A 104 -7.34 -24.29 16.46
N THR A 105 -7.16 -23.09 15.93
CA THR A 105 -7.62 -22.70 14.59
C THR A 105 -6.44 -22.23 13.74
N THR A 106 -6.64 -22.14 12.43
CA THR A 106 -5.65 -21.59 11.50
C THR A 106 -6.09 -20.20 11.07
N ARG A 107 -5.20 -19.21 11.16
CA ARG A 107 -5.43 -17.84 10.68
C ARG A 107 -4.29 -17.36 9.80
N CYS A 108 -4.53 -16.30 9.02
CA CYS A 108 -3.46 -15.61 8.31
C CYS A 108 -2.41 -15.08 9.30
N ARG A 109 -1.15 -15.48 9.12
CA ARG A 109 0.02 -15.02 9.87
C ARG A 109 0.17 -13.50 9.85
N PHE A 110 -0.22 -12.88 8.72
CA PHE A 110 -0.09 -11.44 8.47
C PHE A 110 -1.37 -10.65 8.78
N GLY A 111 -2.47 -11.33 9.14
CA GLY A 111 -3.74 -10.68 9.48
C GLY A 111 -4.53 -10.15 8.28
N PHE A 112 -4.42 -10.79 7.12
CA PHE A 112 -5.25 -10.48 5.95
C PHE A 112 -6.56 -11.30 5.91
N PRO A 113 -7.64 -10.77 5.32
CA PRO A 113 -7.78 -9.37 4.90
C PRO A 113 -7.78 -8.43 6.11
N ARG A 114 -7.20 -7.24 5.94
CA ARG A 114 -7.20 -6.23 7.00
C ARG A 114 -8.55 -5.51 6.98
N PRO A 115 -9.07 -5.07 8.14
CA PRO A 115 -10.30 -4.29 8.17
C PRO A 115 -10.10 -2.97 7.41
N MET A 116 -11.12 -2.58 6.65
CA MET A 116 -11.11 -1.33 5.90
C MET A 116 -11.29 -0.14 6.85
N LEU A 117 -10.52 0.93 6.61
CA LEU A 117 -10.75 2.23 7.23
C LEU A 117 -11.82 2.98 6.42
N ARG A 118 -12.74 3.65 7.12
CA ARG A 118 -13.84 4.40 6.47
C ARG A 118 -13.44 5.78 5.97
N ARG A 119 -12.25 6.27 6.33
CA ARG A 119 -11.73 7.58 5.93
C ARG A 119 -10.20 7.57 5.90
N THR A 120 -9.62 8.44 5.09
CA THR A 120 -8.20 8.77 5.12
C THR A 120 -7.87 9.51 6.41
N PHE A 121 -6.68 9.24 6.96
CA PHE A 121 -6.21 9.86 8.19
C PHE A 121 -4.87 10.54 7.93
N VAL A 122 -4.82 11.86 8.05
CA VAL A 122 -3.57 12.61 8.10
C VAL A 122 -3.06 12.64 9.54
N PHE A 123 -1.87 12.06 9.76
CA PHE A 123 -1.22 12.13 11.06
C PHE A 123 -0.61 13.53 11.24
N GLY A 124 -1.29 14.38 12.00
CA GLY A 124 -0.71 15.61 12.53
C GLY A 124 0.32 15.32 13.62
N ASN A 125 1.20 16.30 13.89
CA ASN A 125 2.35 16.24 14.80
C ASN A 125 2.01 15.93 16.28
N LYS A 126 0.74 15.73 16.63
CA LYS A 126 0.29 15.43 17.99
C LYS A 126 0.21 13.92 18.17
N ASN A 127 1.32 13.30 18.59
CA ASN A 127 1.52 12.07 19.38
C ASN A 127 0.33 11.10 19.65
N ARG A 128 -0.59 10.88 18.71
CA ARG A 128 -1.67 9.89 18.85
C ARG A 128 -1.30 8.66 18.05
N ARG A 129 -0.77 7.66 18.76
CA ARG A 129 -0.74 6.27 18.27
C ARG A 129 -2.18 5.82 18.08
N TYR A 130 -2.72 5.97 16.87
CA TYR A 130 -4.04 5.43 16.57
C TYR A 130 -3.93 3.91 16.45
N SER A 131 -4.69 3.20 17.30
CA SER A 131 -4.90 1.76 17.15
C SER A 131 -5.96 1.54 16.09
N ILE A 132 -5.59 1.00 14.93
CA ILE A 132 -6.56 0.59 13.92
C ILE A 132 -7.29 -0.66 14.45
N PRO A 133 -8.63 -0.65 14.58
CA PRO A 133 -9.39 -1.82 15.03
C PRO A 133 -9.00 -3.06 14.23
N GLY A 134 -8.70 -4.18 14.90
CA GLY A 134 -8.33 -5.43 14.24
C GLY A 134 -6.87 -5.53 13.73
N VAL A 135 -6.07 -4.46 13.81
CA VAL A 135 -4.65 -4.50 13.46
C VAL A 135 -3.80 -4.60 14.73
N THR A 136 -3.23 -5.80 14.96
CA THR A 136 -2.45 -6.10 16.17
C THR A 136 -0.94 -5.86 16.03
N ARG A 137 -0.45 -5.62 14.81
CA ARG A 137 0.97 -5.35 14.54
C ARG A 137 1.17 -3.87 14.21
N ARG A 138 2.31 -3.30 14.65
CA ARG A 138 2.70 -1.91 14.37
C ARG A 138 2.44 -1.60 12.90
N THR A 139 1.60 -0.60 12.65
CA THR A 139 1.39 -0.01 11.33
C THR A 139 2.76 0.38 10.77
N TYR A 140 3.03 0.07 9.50
CA TYR A 140 4.21 0.62 8.83
C TYR A 140 3.97 2.12 8.69
N PHE A 141 4.68 2.92 9.46
CA PHE A 141 4.59 4.37 9.42
C PHE A 141 5.60 4.89 8.39
N ILE A 142 5.15 5.67 7.42
CA ILE A 142 6.04 6.58 6.68
C ILE A 142 6.17 7.81 7.59
N ALA A 143 7.15 7.79 8.50
CA ALA A 143 7.42 8.93 9.37
C ALA A 143 8.01 10.07 8.52
N ARG A 144 7.37 11.23 8.49
CA ARG A 144 7.98 12.49 8.07
C ARG A 144 8.15 13.35 9.32
N GLN A 145 9.38 13.73 9.64
CA GLN A 145 9.61 14.74 10.68
C GLN A 145 8.99 16.05 10.19
N ALA A 146 8.25 16.73 11.07
CA ALA A 146 7.83 18.09 10.79
C ALA A 146 9.08 18.96 10.66
N SER A 147 9.21 19.68 9.56
CA SER A 147 10.12 20.81 9.47
C SER A 147 9.82 21.73 10.65
N LYS A 148 10.86 22.07 11.42
CA LYS A 148 10.80 23.16 12.38
C LYS A 148 10.47 24.41 11.57
N VAL A 149 9.24 24.90 11.68
CA VAL A 149 8.93 26.28 11.33
C VAL A 149 9.62 27.09 12.43
N ASN A 150 10.73 27.73 12.08
CA ASN A 150 11.34 28.72 12.95
C ASN A 150 10.45 29.97 12.88
N ASP A 151 9.96 30.39 14.04
CA ASP A 151 9.45 31.74 14.26
C ASP A 151 10.59 32.78 14.13
#